data_AF-A0AAW6WI16-F1
#
_entry.id   AF-A0AAW6WI16-F1
#
_cell.length_a   1.000
_cell.length_b   1.000
_cell.length_c   1.000
_cell.angle_alpha   90.00
_cell.angle_beta   90.00
_cell.angle_gamma   90.00
#
_symmetry.space_group_name_H-M   'P 1'
#
loop_
_entity.id
_entity.type
_entity.pdbx_description
1 polymer ?
#
loop_
_entity_poly.entity_id
_entity_poly.type
_entity_poly.pdbx_seq_one_letter_code
_entity_poly.pdbx_strand_id
1 'polypeptide(L)'
;MFIQTEATPNPATLKFLPGKVVMENGTAEFRSGEEAEASPLAARLFEIPGVIGVYFGYDFISVSKENQEWQHLKPAILGSIMEHFMSGKPVMGSASVLSEVQDAGGEFFDEGDEAIVLTIKELLDTRVRPAVAQDGGDITFRGFRDGKVYLNMKGSCSGCPSSTATLKHGVQNLLRHFVPEVQEVEAV
;
A
#
# COMPACT_ATOMS: atom_id res chain seq x y z
N MET A 1 -7.18 -10.27 22.08
CA MET A 1 -6.65 -10.18 20.70
C MET A 1 -5.17 -9.86 20.80
N PHE A 2 -4.29 -10.55 20.05
CA PHE A 2 -2.85 -10.30 20.08
C PHE A 2 -2.43 -9.72 18.73
N ILE A 3 -1.79 -8.55 18.74
CA ILE A 3 -1.35 -7.85 17.54
C ILE A 3 0.17 -7.90 17.49
N GLN A 4 0.73 -8.48 16.43
CA GLN A 4 2.17 -8.51 16.21
C GLN A 4 2.60 -7.23 15.48
N THR A 5 3.86 -6.84 15.64
CA THR A 5 4.44 -5.72 14.90
C THR A 5 5.71 -6.15 14.17
N GLU A 6 5.83 -5.78 12.91
CA GLU A 6 6.99 -6.05 12.06
C GLU A 6 7.60 -4.73 11.59
N ALA A 7 8.93 -4.65 11.62
CA ALA A 7 9.64 -3.53 10.99
C ALA A 7 9.54 -3.65 9.47
N THR A 8 9.41 -2.51 8.79
CA THR A 8 9.47 -2.44 7.33
C THR A 8 10.82 -1.88 6.88
N PRO A 9 11.20 -2.03 5.61
CA PRO A 9 12.37 -1.35 5.06
C PRO A 9 12.32 0.19 5.19
N ASN A 10 11.12 0.76 5.34
CA ASN A 10 10.92 2.18 5.60
C ASN A 10 10.87 2.45 7.12
N PRO A 11 11.86 3.14 7.72
CA PRO A 11 11.90 3.37 9.17
C PRO A 11 10.75 4.24 9.69
N ALA A 12 10.12 5.02 8.81
CA ALA A 12 8.94 5.82 9.13
C ALA A 12 7.63 5.01 9.06
N THR A 13 7.67 3.74 8.64
CA THR A 13 6.48 2.88 8.53
C THR A 13 6.65 1.61 9.36
N LEU A 14 5.61 1.25 10.11
CA LEU A 14 5.55 0.01 10.87
C LEU A 14 4.31 -0.80 10.50
N LYS A 15 4.50 -2.11 10.37
CA LYS A 15 3.44 -3.06 10.02
C LYS A 15 2.86 -3.69 11.29
N PHE A 16 1.54 -3.76 11.37
CA PHE A 16 0.78 -4.31 12.47
C PHE A 16 -0.07 -5.48 11.95
N LEU A 17 0.08 -6.66 12.54
CA LEU A 17 -0.62 -7.88 12.16
C LEU A 17 -1.65 -8.23 13.24
N PRO A 18 -2.94 -7.88 13.04
CA PRO A 18 -4.00 -8.16 14.01
C PRO A 18 -4.34 -9.65 14.16
N GLY A 19 -3.79 -10.53 13.32
CA GLY A 19 -4.15 -11.96 13.28
C GLY A 19 -5.56 -12.21 12.73
N LYS A 20 -6.08 -11.27 11.95
CA LYS A 20 -7.39 -11.30 11.28
C LYS A 20 -7.26 -10.67 9.90
N VAL A 21 -8.17 -11.04 9.00
CA VAL A 21 -8.35 -10.33 7.72
C VAL A 21 -8.77 -8.89 8.02
N VAL A 22 -8.06 -7.93 7.40
CA VAL A 22 -8.29 -6.49 7.47
C VAL A 22 -9.07 -6.05 6.23
N MET A 23 -8.57 -6.40 5.04
CA MET A 23 -9.21 -6.17 3.75
C MET A 23 -9.37 -7.50 3.03
N GLU A 24 -10.60 -7.97 2.85
CA GLU A 24 -10.84 -9.22 2.13
C GLU A 24 -10.55 -9.08 0.62
N ASN A 25 -10.82 -7.90 0.06
CA ASN A 25 -10.59 -7.58 -1.34
C ASN A 25 -9.89 -6.22 -1.46
N GLY A 26 -8.97 -6.12 -2.41
CA GLY A 26 -8.25 -4.88 -2.68
C GLY A 26 -7.41 -4.39 -1.50
N THR A 27 -7.04 -3.12 -1.58
CA THR A 27 -6.21 -2.42 -0.59
C THR A 27 -6.71 -0.99 -0.43
N ALA A 28 -6.43 -0.36 0.70
CA ALA A 28 -6.83 1.02 0.97
C ALA A 28 -5.66 1.81 1.53
N GLU A 29 -5.47 3.03 1.04
CA GLU A 29 -4.46 3.97 1.54
C GLU A 29 -5.13 5.29 1.91
N PHE A 30 -4.70 5.86 3.03
CA PHE A 30 -5.18 7.12 3.55
C PHE A 30 -3.96 7.98 3.90
N ARG A 31 -3.89 9.17 3.31
CA ARG A 31 -2.78 10.12 3.48
C ARG A 31 -3.18 11.35 4.29
N SER A 32 -4.45 11.44 4.69
CA SER A 32 -4.98 12.52 5.50
C SER A 32 -6.15 12.05 6.36
N GLY A 33 -6.48 12.81 7.40
CA GLY A 33 -7.66 12.55 8.24
C GLY A 33 -8.97 12.63 7.45
N GLU A 34 -9.05 13.48 6.43
CA GLU A 34 -10.22 13.60 5.55
C GLU A 34 -10.43 12.31 4.72
N GLU A 35 -9.38 11.79 4.07
CA GLU A 35 -9.46 10.51 3.37
C GLU A 35 -9.83 9.37 4.32
N ALA A 36 -9.31 9.42 5.55
CA ALA A 36 -9.51 8.40 6.57
C ALA A 36 -10.97 8.30 7.06
N GLU A 37 -11.82 9.31 6.83
CA GLU A 37 -13.25 9.25 7.17
C GLU A 37 -14.00 8.10 6.49
N ALA A 38 -13.49 7.62 5.34
CA ALA A 38 -14.02 6.44 4.65
C ALA A 38 -13.84 5.13 5.45
N SER A 39 -13.01 5.12 6.50
CA SER A 39 -12.76 3.96 7.36
C SER A 39 -12.84 4.33 8.84
N PRO A 40 -13.75 3.70 9.62
CA PRO A 40 -13.79 3.89 11.07
C PRO A 40 -12.49 3.47 11.79
N LEU A 41 -11.71 2.56 11.20
CA LEU A 41 -10.40 2.19 11.71
C LEU A 41 -9.35 3.26 11.38
N ALA A 42 -9.29 3.73 10.14
CA ALA A 42 -8.31 4.73 9.71
C ALA A 42 -8.54 6.06 10.43
N ALA A 43 -9.79 6.53 10.50
CA ALA A 43 -10.13 7.78 11.20
C ALA A 43 -9.60 7.77 12.64
N ARG A 44 -9.81 6.67 13.37
CA ARG A 44 -9.28 6.50 14.73
C ARG A 44 -7.75 6.51 14.79
N LEU A 45 -7.08 5.89 13.82
CA LEU A 45 -5.62 5.90 13.78
C LEU A 45 -5.07 7.30 13.51
N PHE A 46 -5.76 8.10 12.68
CA PHE A 46 -5.40 9.49 12.42
C PHE A 46 -5.67 10.45 13.60
N GLU A 47 -6.50 10.06 14.58
CA GLU A 47 -6.64 10.82 15.84
C GLU A 47 -5.36 10.76 16.69
N ILE A 48 -4.47 9.79 16.45
CA ILE A 48 -3.21 9.64 17.19
C ILE A 48 -2.20 10.67 16.66
N PRO A 49 -1.74 11.63 17.50
CA PRO A 49 -0.80 12.65 17.06
C PRO A 49 0.51 12.04 16.52
N GLY A 50 0.85 12.39 15.29
CA GLY A 50 2.07 11.91 14.61
C GLY A 50 1.85 10.81 13.58
N VAL A 51 0.64 10.26 13.48
CA VAL A 51 0.24 9.40 12.37
C VAL A 51 -0.06 10.27 11.15
N ILE A 52 0.60 9.97 10.03
CA ILE A 52 0.46 10.71 8.76
C ILE A 52 -0.02 9.85 7.60
N GLY A 53 -0.02 8.53 7.78
CA GLY A 53 -0.42 7.59 6.75
C GLY A 53 -0.93 6.30 7.36
N VAL A 54 -1.99 5.76 6.78
CA VAL A 54 -2.52 4.45 7.13
C VAL A 54 -2.78 3.69 5.85
N TYR A 55 -2.33 2.45 5.81
CA TYR A 55 -2.53 1.55 4.68
C TYR A 55 -3.05 0.20 5.16
N PHE A 56 -4.08 -0.32 4.51
CA PHE A 56 -4.65 -1.63 4.79
C PHE A 56 -4.31 -2.61 3.68
N GLY A 57 -3.57 -3.65 4.05
CA GLY A 57 -3.39 -4.84 3.24
C GLY A 57 -4.39 -5.93 3.63
N TYR A 58 -4.18 -7.15 3.12
CA TYR A 58 -5.09 -8.27 3.33
C TYR A 58 -5.28 -8.60 4.82
N ASP A 59 -4.18 -8.79 5.56
CA ASP A 59 -4.18 -9.21 6.97
C ASP A 59 -3.30 -8.32 7.85
N PHE A 60 -2.88 -7.16 7.34
CA PHE A 60 -2.00 -6.22 8.04
C PHE A 60 -2.43 -4.77 7.84
N ILE A 61 -1.98 -3.94 8.76
CA ILE A 61 -2.13 -2.48 8.75
C ILE A 61 -0.73 -1.88 8.79
N SER A 62 -0.38 -1.03 7.83
CA SER A 62 0.83 -0.23 7.88
C SER A 62 0.48 1.17 8.35
N VAL A 63 1.21 1.66 9.35
CA VAL A 63 1.07 3.03 9.84
C VAL A 63 2.37 3.77 9.58
N SER A 64 2.27 4.94 8.99
CA SER A 64 3.39 5.85 8.73
C SER A 64 3.36 7.00 9.72
N LYS A 65 4.53 7.35 10.25
CA LYS A 65 4.73 8.45 11.19
C LYS A 65 5.56 9.57 10.59
N GLU A 66 5.46 10.75 11.19
CA GLU A 66 6.33 11.86 10.87
C GLU A 66 7.61 11.82 11.75
N ASN A 67 7.70 12.67 12.78
CA ASN A 67 8.91 12.88 13.57
C ASN A 67 8.90 12.18 14.94
N GLN A 68 7.82 11.48 15.30
CA GLN A 68 7.67 10.89 16.65
C GLN A 68 8.44 9.57 16.77
N GLU A 69 8.72 9.13 17.99
CA GLU A 69 9.34 7.81 18.24
C GLU A 69 8.29 6.71 18.34
N TRP A 70 8.60 5.54 17.75
CA TRP A 70 7.68 4.39 17.74
C TRP A 70 7.31 3.92 19.14
N GLN A 71 8.19 4.10 20.13
CA GLN A 71 7.93 3.72 21.53
C GLN A 71 6.74 4.47 22.13
N HIS A 72 6.46 5.69 21.65
CA HIS A 72 5.33 6.50 22.12
C HIS A 72 4.06 6.23 21.31
N LEU A 73 4.18 5.98 20.01
CA LEU A 73 3.05 5.73 19.12
C LEU A 73 2.47 4.31 19.25
N LYS A 74 3.35 3.31 19.42
CA LYS A 74 2.95 1.88 19.42
C LYS A 74 1.83 1.57 20.42
N PRO A 75 1.87 1.99 21.70
CA PRO A 75 0.79 1.67 22.63
C PRO A 75 -0.57 2.21 22.20
N ALA A 76 -0.62 3.45 21.69
CA ALA A 76 -1.86 4.09 21.24
C ALA A 76 -2.43 3.41 19.98
N ILE A 77 -1.56 3.06 19.02
CA ILE A 77 -1.96 2.37 17.79
C ILE A 77 -2.49 0.97 18.11
N LEU A 78 -1.78 0.21 18.95
CA LEU A 78 -2.21 -1.13 19.37
C LEU A 78 -3.56 -1.09 20.09
N GLY A 79 -3.76 -0.12 20.98
CA GLY A 79 -5.04 0.10 21.66
C GLY A 79 -6.17 0.40 20.67
N SER A 80 -5.93 1.29 19.72
CA SER A 80 -6.91 1.71 18.71
C SER A 80 -7.35 0.56 17.79
N ILE A 81 -6.39 -0.24 17.30
CA ILE A 81 -6.66 -1.42 16.47
C ILE A 81 -7.43 -2.46 17.30
N MET A 82 -6.99 -2.74 18.53
CA MET A 82 -7.64 -3.72 19.40
C MET A 82 -9.09 -3.33 19.69
N GLU A 83 -9.32 -2.07 20.08
CA GLU A 83 -10.65 -1.55 20.35
C GLU A 83 -11.56 -1.65 19.11
N HIS A 84 -11.03 -1.32 17.92
CA HIS A 84 -11.81 -1.40 16.68
C HIS A 84 -12.31 -2.82 16.43
N PHE A 85 -11.40 -3.80 16.42
CA PHE A 85 -11.76 -5.20 16.18
C PHE A 85 -12.58 -5.84 17.31
N MET A 86 -12.48 -5.32 18.54
CA MET A 86 -13.35 -5.74 19.65
C MET A 86 -14.74 -5.12 19.56
N SER A 87 -14.88 -3.94 18.96
CA SER A 87 -16.19 -3.28 18.78
C SER A 87 -17.06 -3.92 17.69
N GLY A 88 -16.47 -4.70 16.79
CA GLY A 88 -17.18 -5.33 15.67
C GLY A 88 -17.61 -4.36 14.57
N LYS A 89 -17.18 -3.09 14.62
CA LYS A 89 -17.37 -2.13 13.53
C LYS A 89 -16.64 -2.62 12.27
N PRO A 90 -17.15 -2.27 11.07
CA PRO A 90 -16.48 -2.62 9.84
C PRO A 90 -15.19 -1.81 9.68
N VAL A 91 -14.17 -2.42 9.05
CA VAL A 91 -12.90 -1.75 8.73
C VAL A 91 -13.12 -0.59 7.78
N MET A 92 -13.96 -0.78 6.75
CA MET A 92 -14.36 0.25 5.79
C MET A 92 -15.82 0.66 6.01
N GLY A 93 -16.15 1.93 5.80
CA GLY A 93 -17.53 2.42 5.87
C GLY A 93 -18.42 1.87 4.75
N SER A 94 -19.74 2.00 4.90
CA SER A 94 -20.73 1.49 3.95
C SER A 94 -20.68 2.13 2.55
N ALA A 95 -19.95 3.23 2.38
CA ALA A 95 -19.74 3.89 1.08
C ALA A 95 -18.55 3.33 0.28
N SER A 96 -17.83 2.34 0.82
CA SER A 96 -16.54 1.86 0.27
C SER A 96 -16.61 0.44 -0.28
N VAL A 97 -17.75 0.02 -0.84
CA VAL A 97 -17.76 -1.16 -1.70
C VAL A 97 -17.06 -0.80 -3.01
N LEU A 98 -15.85 -1.37 -3.17
CA LEU A 98 -15.09 -1.50 -4.41
C LEU A 98 -14.40 -0.23 -4.91
N SER A 99 -13.28 0.13 -4.28
CA SER A 99 -12.15 0.71 -5.03
C SER A 99 -11.31 -0.43 -5.62
N GLU A 100 -11.94 -1.26 -6.46
CA GLU A 100 -11.17 -1.94 -7.50
C GLU A 100 -10.84 -0.88 -8.56
N VAL A 101 -9.54 -0.72 -8.83
CA VAL A 101 -8.95 -0.08 -10.02
C VAL A 101 -9.16 1.41 -10.31
N GLN A 102 -9.82 2.21 -9.47
CA GLN A 102 -9.91 3.66 -9.71
C GLN A 102 -8.99 4.47 -8.80
N ASP A 103 -7.71 4.35 -9.10
CA ASP A 103 -6.75 5.41 -8.80
C ASP A 103 -7.19 6.67 -9.57
N ALA A 104 -7.26 7.82 -8.90
CA ALA A 104 -7.97 9.04 -9.30
C ALA A 104 -7.50 9.71 -10.61
N GLY A 105 -6.63 9.07 -11.40
CA GLY A 105 -6.19 9.55 -12.70
C GLY A 105 -6.33 8.55 -13.86
N GLY A 106 -6.93 7.37 -13.68
CA GLY A 106 -7.12 6.34 -14.73
C GLY A 106 -5.83 5.72 -15.27
N GLU A 107 -5.84 4.43 -15.63
CA GLU A 107 -4.69 3.83 -16.29
C GLU A 107 -4.50 4.43 -17.70
N PHE A 108 -3.25 4.53 -18.16
CA PHE A 108 -2.96 5.00 -19.52
C PHE A 108 -1.98 4.09 -20.24
N PHE A 109 -2.28 3.77 -21.50
CA PHE A 109 -1.40 3.07 -22.44
C PHE A 109 -1.97 3.20 -23.85
N ASP A 110 -1.16 2.91 -24.86
CA ASP A 110 -1.60 2.97 -26.25
C ASP A 110 -2.41 1.71 -26.60
N GLU A 111 -3.43 1.83 -27.48
CA GLU A 111 -4.33 0.71 -27.82
C GLU A 111 -3.58 -0.54 -28.33
N GLY A 112 -2.40 -0.36 -28.94
CA GLY A 112 -1.55 -1.47 -29.41
C GLY A 112 -0.81 -2.24 -28.32
N ASP A 113 -0.75 -1.72 -27.09
CA ASP A 113 0.07 -2.27 -26.00
C ASP A 113 -0.74 -3.12 -25.02
N GLU A 114 -2.01 -3.41 -25.28
CA GLU A 114 -2.90 -4.12 -24.36
C GLU A 114 -2.31 -5.47 -23.88
N ALA A 115 -1.73 -6.26 -24.79
CA ALA A 115 -1.10 -7.53 -24.45
C ALA A 115 0.16 -7.36 -23.56
N ILE A 116 0.94 -6.30 -23.80
CA ILE A 116 2.12 -5.96 -23.00
C ILE A 116 1.67 -5.55 -21.60
N VAL A 117 0.67 -4.70 -21.50
CA VAL A 117 0.10 -4.22 -20.23
C VAL A 117 -0.46 -5.37 -19.41
N LEU A 118 -1.21 -6.29 -20.02
CA LEU A 118 -1.72 -7.49 -19.34
C LEU A 118 -0.57 -8.33 -18.76
N THR A 119 0.50 -8.53 -19.54
CA THR A 119 1.69 -9.27 -19.09
C THR A 119 2.40 -8.56 -17.93
N ILE A 120 2.54 -7.23 -18.00
CA ILE A 120 3.12 -6.43 -16.92
C ILE A 120 2.28 -6.61 -15.65
N LYS A 121 0.96 -6.43 -15.72
CA LYS A 121 0.07 -6.58 -14.57
C LYS A 121 0.15 -7.97 -13.95
N GLU A 122 0.14 -9.02 -14.77
CA GLU A 122 0.29 -10.40 -14.29
C GLU A 122 1.61 -10.61 -13.54
N LEU A 123 2.72 -10.08 -14.06
CA LEU A 123 4.03 -10.17 -13.38
C LEU A 123 4.05 -9.38 -12.07
N LEU A 124 3.44 -8.20 -12.03
CA LEU A 124 3.31 -7.41 -10.81
C LEU A 124 2.52 -8.19 -9.76
N ASP A 125 1.35 -8.72 -10.11
CA ASP A 125 0.46 -9.43 -9.20
C ASP A 125 1.06 -10.75 -8.69
N THR A 126 1.70 -11.52 -9.57
CA THR A 126 2.18 -12.87 -9.23
C THR A 126 3.57 -12.88 -8.60
N ARG A 127 4.42 -11.88 -8.87
CA ARG A 127 5.84 -11.91 -8.43
C ARG A 127 6.25 -10.74 -7.57
N VAL A 128 5.68 -9.55 -7.77
CA VAL A 128 6.16 -8.34 -7.09
C VAL A 128 5.32 -8.00 -5.87
N ARG A 129 4.01 -7.86 -6.05
CA ARG A 129 3.07 -7.50 -4.98
C ARG A 129 3.15 -8.42 -3.76
N PRO A 130 3.36 -9.75 -3.88
CA PRO A 130 3.52 -10.61 -2.70
C PRO A 130 4.73 -10.21 -1.84
N ALA A 131 5.88 -9.91 -2.46
CA ALA A 131 7.08 -9.47 -1.74
C ALA A 131 6.88 -8.08 -1.13
N VAL A 132 6.24 -7.17 -1.86
CA VAL A 132 5.96 -5.81 -1.40
C VAL A 132 4.97 -5.81 -0.21
N ALA A 133 3.95 -6.66 -0.25
CA ALA A 133 3.01 -6.83 0.85
C ALA A 133 3.68 -7.37 2.11
N GLN A 134 4.67 -8.26 1.97
CA GLN A 134 5.48 -8.70 3.11
C GLN A 134 6.19 -7.51 3.78
N ASP A 135 6.73 -6.60 2.98
CA ASP A 135 7.36 -5.36 3.43
C ASP A 135 6.37 -4.28 3.92
N GLY A 136 5.06 -4.56 3.90
CA GLY A 136 4.02 -3.66 4.40
C GLY A 136 3.58 -2.57 3.43
N GLY A 137 3.82 -2.76 2.12
CA GLY A 137 3.40 -1.83 1.07
C GLY A 137 2.49 -2.50 0.03
N ASP A 138 2.27 -1.78 -1.06
CA ASP A 138 1.71 -2.33 -2.31
C ASP A 138 2.18 -1.48 -3.49
N ILE A 139 2.07 -2.06 -4.69
CA ILE A 139 2.28 -1.36 -5.95
C ILE A 139 1.12 -1.62 -6.89
N THR A 140 0.72 -0.59 -7.62
CA THR A 140 -0.35 -0.71 -8.63
C THR A 140 0.10 -0.10 -9.94
N PHE A 141 -0.33 -0.71 -11.04
CA PHE A 141 -0.02 -0.21 -12.38
C PHE A 141 -0.73 1.11 -12.63
N ARG A 142 0.02 2.11 -13.10
CA ARG A 142 -0.49 3.43 -13.48
C ARG A 142 -0.57 3.58 -15.00
N GLY A 143 0.43 3.10 -15.72
CA GLY A 143 0.45 3.23 -17.16
C GLY A 143 1.70 2.69 -17.83
N PHE A 144 1.65 2.61 -19.16
CA PHE A 144 2.76 2.21 -20.01
C PHE A 144 2.82 3.12 -21.23
N ARG A 145 3.99 3.70 -21.52
CA ARG A 145 4.21 4.53 -22.71
C ARG A 145 5.69 4.60 -23.04
N ASP A 146 6.05 4.52 -24.33
CA ASP A 146 7.44 4.67 -24.80
C ASP A 146 8.44 3.77 -24.06
N GLY A 147 8.04 2.53 -23.73
CA GLY A 147 8.86 1.59 -22.97
C GLY A 147 9.00 1.92 -21.47
N LYS A 148 8.25 2.89 -20.95
CA LYS A 148 8.23 3.26 -19.53
C LYS A 148 6.98 2.75 -18.84
N VAL A 149 7.18 2.03 -17.73
CA VAL A 149 6.09 1.58 -16.84
C VAL A 149 5.97 2.53 -15.67
N TYR A 150 4.78 3.07 -15.46
CA TYR A 150 4.46 3.95 -14.35
C TYR A 150 3.74 3.14 -13.27
N LEU A 151 4.17 3.27 -12.02
CA LEU A 151 3.64 2.55 -10.87
C LEU A 151 3.28 3.52 -9.74
N ASN A 152 2.12 3.31 -9.13
CA ASN A 152 1.77 3.94 -7.86
C ASN A 152 2.34 3.10 -6.71
N MET A 153 3.09 3.73 -5.81
CA MET A 153 3.64 3.11 -4.61
C MET A 153 2.76 3.43 -3.40
N LYS A 154 2.37 2.40 -2.63
CA LYS A 154 1.46 2.54 -1.48
C LYS A 154 2.08 1.96 -0.20
N GLY A 155 1.62 2.45 0.95
CA GLY A 155 2.06 1.96 2.26
C GLY A 155 3.54 2.21 2.50
N SER A 156 4.29 1.20 2.96
CA SER A 156 5.71 1.35 3.29
C SER A 156 6.60 1.73 2.09
N CYS A 157 6.15 1.43 0.87
CA CYS A 157 6.87 1.76 -0.37
C CYS A 157 6.75 3.23 -0.78
N SER A 158 5.83 3.97 -0.18
CA SER A 158 5.63 5.39 -0.42
C SER A 158 6.52 6.25 0.48
N GLY A 159 7.01 7.38 -0.04
CA GLY A 159 7.68 8.44 0.73
C GLY A 159 9.10 8.14 1.26
N CYS A 160 9.70 6.98 0.96
CA CYS A 160 11.09 6.67 1.34
C CYS A 160 11.99 6.53 0.10
N PRO A 161 12.93 7.48 -0.14
CA PRO A 161 13.79 7.45 -1.32
C PRO A 161 14.60 6.15 -1.48
N SER A 162 15.04 5.56 -0.37
CA SER A 162 15.81 4.31 -0.35
C SER A 162 14.97 3.10 -0.79
N SER A 163 13.76 2.98 -0.23
CA SER A 163 12.82 1.91 -0.57
C SER A 163 12.32 2.05 -2.00
N THR A 164 11.99 3.27 -2.44
CA THR A 164 11.53 3.53 -3.82
C THR A 164 12.60 3.21 -4.85
N ALA A 165 13.87 3.59 -4.62
CA ALA A 165 14.96 3.31 -5.56
C ALA A 165 15.23 1.81 -5.69
N THR A 166 15.36 1.10 -4.57
CA THR A 166 15.65 -0.35 -4.57
C THR A 166 14.52 -1.13 -5.21
N LEU A 167 13.26 -0.81 -4.86
CA LEU A 167 12.10 -1.47 -5.44
C LEU A 167 11.98 -1.15 -6.94
N LYS A 168 12.14 0.11 -7.36
CA LYS A 168 12.16 0.50 -8.78
C LYS A 168 13.17 -0.35 -9.56
N HIS A 169 14.40 -0.50 -9.08
CA HIS A 169 15.41 -1.31 -9.74
C HIS A 169 15.05 -2.79 -9.79
N GLY A 170 14.54 -3.35 -8.69
CA GLY A 170 14.10 -4.75 -8.65
C GLY A 170 12.98 -5.04 -9.65
N VAL A 171 11.95 -4.20 -9.67
CA VAL A 171 10.82 -4.34 -10.58
C VAL A 171 11.24 -4.12 -12.03
N GLN A 172 12.06 -3.11 -12.31
CA GLN A 172 12.57 -2.86 -13.65
C GLN A 172 13.34 -4.07 -14.18
N ASN A 173 14.25 -4.65 -13.39
CA ASN A 173 15.02 -5.82 -13.83
C ASN A 173 14.12 -7.03 -14.13
N LEU A 174 13.10 -7.26 -13.29
CA LEU A 174 12.13 -8.32 -13.52
C LEU A 174 11.34 -8.08 -14.80
N LEU A 175 10.77 -6.89 -14.97
CA LEU A 175 9.94 -6.58 -16.14
C LEU A 175 10.75 -6.64 -17.42
N ARG A 176 11.98 -6.09 -17.46
CA ARG A 176 12.86 -6.18 -18.64
C ARG A 176 13.19 -7.62 -19.06
N HIS A 177 13.24 -8.54 -18.10
CA HIS A 177 13.54 -9.94 -18.38
C HIS A 177 12.38 -10.65 -19.08
N PHE A 178 11.14 -10.37 -18.67
CA PHE A 178 9.94 -11.04 -19.18
C PHE A 178 9.21 -10.25 -20.27
N VAL A 179 9.44 -8.93 -20.35
CA VAL A 179 8.81 -7.98 -21.27
C VAL A 179 9.91 -7.08 -21.85
N PRO A 180 10.56 -7.49 -22.96
CA PRO A 180 11.69 -6.79 -23.56
C PRO A 180 11.40 -5.34 -23.99
N GLU A 181 10.13 -5.00 -24.22
CA GLU A 181 9.63 -3.67 -24.56
C GLU A 181 9.76 -2.68 -23.40
N VAL A 182 9.79 -3.18 -22.16
CA VAL A 182 10.04 -2.35 -20.97
C VAL A 182 11.51 -1.94 -20.94
N GLN A 183 11.76 -0.65 -20.75
CA GLN A 183 13.10 -0.06 -20.64
C GLN A 183 13.32 0.54 -19.26
N GLU A 184 12.30 1.21 -18.72
CA GLU A 184 12.36 1.93 -17.45
C GLU A 184 11.06 1.75 -16.64
N VAL A 185 11.18 1.84 -15.31
CA VAL A 185 10.06 1.93 -14.38
C VAL A 185 10.12 3.28 -13.67
N GLU A 186 8.99 3.97 -13.52
CA GLU A 186 8.87 5.22 -12.76
C GLU A 186 7.80 5.10 -11.69
N ALA A 187 8.10 5.63 -10.50
CA ALA A 187 7.11 5.80 -9.44
C ALA A 187 6.45 7.17 -9.60
N VAL A 188 5.13 7.22 -9.44
CA VAL A 188 4.31 8.45 -9.57
C VAL A 188 3.56 8.78 -8.29
#